data_AF-B6K5I8-F1
#
_entry.id   AF-B6K5I8-F1
#
_cell.length_a   1.000
_cell.length_b   1.000
_cell.length_c   1.000
_cell.angle_alpha   90.00
_cell.angle_beta   90.00
_cell.angle_gamma   90.00
#
_symmetry.space_group_name_H-M   'P 1'
#
loop_
_entity.id
_entity.type
_entity.pdbx_description
1 polymer ?
#
loop_
_entity_poly.entity_id
_entity_poly.type
_entity_poly.pdbx_seq_one_letter_code
_entity_poly.pdbx_strand_id
1 'polypeptide(L)'
;MKPLVGPGLAWFCTGISAIGILFLLVLSYLFANGAETLIHDLEGSDLTGKQVAKTCLGAVGIYVITFLFCGSQVLSHRNQRPIHI
;
A
#
# COMPACT_ATOMS: atom_id res chain seq x y z
N MET A 1 -3.71 -25.95 0.10
CA MET A 1 -3.62 -25.74 -1.36
C MET A 1 -2.19 -25.34 -1.68
N LYS A 2 -1.59 -25.73 -2.82
CA LYS A 2 -0.24 -25.25 -3.15
C LYS A 2 -0.23 -23.71 -3.22
N PRO A 3 0.62 -23.02 -2.45
CA PRO A 3 0.63 -21.57 -2.43
C PRO A 3 1.16 -21.01 -3.76
N LEU A 4 0.48 -19.97 -4.28
CA LEU A 4 0.76 -19.36 -5.59
C LEU A 4 2.06 -18.52 -5.59
N VAL A 5 2.48 -18.05 -4.41
CA VAL A 5 3.68 -17.23 -4.21
C VAL A 5 4.51 -17.85 -3.09
N GLY A 6 5.84 -17.86 -3.26
CA GLY A 6 6.76 -18.38 -2.24
C GLY A 6 6.65 -17.63 -0.90
N PRO A 7 6.91 -18.28 0.25
CA PRO A 7 6.68 -17.70 1.57
C PRO A 7 7.50 -16.42 1.84
N GLY A 8 8.71 -16.32 1.27
CA GLY A 8 9.54 -15.11 1.39
C GLY A 8 8.98 -13.91 0.62
N LEU A 9 8.48 -14.14 -0.59
CA LEU A 9 7.88 -13.10 -1.43
C LEU A 9 6.55 -12.61 -0.86
N ALA A 10 5.73 -13.51 -0.31
CA ALA A 10 4.45 -13.16 0.32
C ALA A 10 4.64 -12.30 1.58
N TRP A 11 5.69 -12.57 2.38
CA TRP A 11 6.03 -11.76 3.56
C TRP A 11 6.49 -10.35 3.16
N PHE A 12 7.38 -10.26 2.18
CA PHE A 12 7.88 -8.99 1.66
C PHE A 12 6.76 -8.14 1.04
N CYS A 13 5.90 -8.77 0.22
CA CYS A 13 4.71 -8.14 -0.36
C CYS A 13 3.79 -7.54 0.71
N THR A 14 3.51 -8.29 1.78
CA THR A 14 2.66 -7.83 2.88
C THR A 14 3.30 -6.65 3.63
N GLY A 15 4.62 -6.72 3.87
CA GLY A 15 5.38 -5.67 4.54
C GLY A 15 5.42 -4.36 3.76
N ILE A 16 5.80 -4.41 2.47
CA ILE A 16 5.80 -3.22 1.61
C ILE A 16 4.40 -2.64 1.48
N SER A 17 3.37 -3.49 1.38
CA SER A 17 2.01 -2.99 1.24
C SER A 17 1.54 -2.22 2.47
N ALA A 18 1.86 -2.71 3.68
CA ALA A 18 1.55 -2.00 4.92
C ALA A 18 2.23 -0.62 5.00
N ILE A 19 3.51 -0.54 4.62
CA ILE A 19 4.26 0.72 4.61
C ILE A 19 3.71 1.67 3.54
N GLY A 20 3.37 1.15 2.36
CA GLY A 20 2.79 1.91 1.25
C GLY A 20 1.46 2.55 1.61
N ILE A 21 0.55 1.82 2.27
CA ILE A 21 -0.73 2.36 2.75
C ILE A 21 -0.49 3.52 3.72
N LEU A 22 0.40 3.32 4.71
CA LEU A 22 0.69 4.32 5.74
C LEU A 22 1.28 5.59 5.11
N PHE A 23 2.25 5.44 4.20
CA PHE A 23 2.88 6.56 3.49
C PHE A 23 1.88 7.33 2.61
N LEU A 24 1.06 6.62 1.81
CA LEU A 24 0.08 7.25 0.93
C LEU A 24 -1.04 7.95 1.70
N LEU A 25 -1.45 7.42 2.87
CA LEU A 25 -2.43 8.09 3.73
C LEU A 25 -1.89 9.41 4.28
N VAL A 26 -0.63 9.44 4.75
CA VAL A 26 0.02 10.68 5.22
C VAL A 26 0.14 11.68 4.08
N LEU A 27 0.56 11.24 2.89
CA LEU A 27 0.64 12.11 1.72
C LEU A 27 -0.73 12.67 1.32
N SER A 28 -1.76 11.83 1.22
CA SER A 28 -3.13 12.27 0.93
C SER A 28 -3.61 13.33 1.91
N TYR A 29 -3.34 13.16 3.21
CA TYR A 29 -3.67 14.15 4.23
C TYR A 29 -2.89 15.45 4.05
N LEU A 30 -1.60 15.37 3.73
CA LEU A 30 -0.74 16.53 3.56
C LEU A 30 -1.10 17.33 2.30
N PHE A 31 -1.45 16.66 1.19
CA PHE A 31 -1.98 17.27 -0.02
C PHE A 31 -3.38 17.87 0.19
N ALA A 32 -4.20 17.30 1.07
CA ALA A 32 -5.52 17.84 1.39
C ALA A 32 -5.46 19.12 2.24
N ASN A 33 -4.47 19.23 3.14
CA ASN A 33 -4.23 20.43 3.94
C ASN A 33 -3.46 21.53 3.21
N GLY A 34 -3.01 21.26 1.98
CA GLY A 34 -2.35 22.25 1.16
C GLY A 34 -1.00 22.68 1.69
N ALA A 35 -0.17 21.74 2.12
CA ALA A 35 1.21 22.04 2.51
C ALA A 35 1.95 22.76 1.36
N GLU A 36 2.35 24.01 1.63
CA GLU A 36 3.02 24.90 0.67
C GLU A 36 4.24 24.24 0.02
N THR A 37 4.96 23.38 0.76
CA THR A 37 6.14 22.66 0.27
C THR A 37 5.87 21.62 -0.81
N LEU A 38 4.64 21.07 -0.87
CA LEU A 38 4.23 20.11 -1.90
C LEU A 38 3.46 20.78 -3.03
N ILE A 39 2.82 21.93 -2.77
CA ILE A 39 2.07 22.69 -3.78
C ILE A 39 2.97 23.66 -4.55
N HIS A 40 4.12 24.06 -4.01
CA HIS A 40 5.08 24.91 -4.70
C HIS A 40 5.50 24.34 -6.07
N ASP A 41 5.61 23.02 -6.20
CA ASP A 41 5.93 22.35 -7.47
C ASP A 41 4.72 22.29 -8.43
N LEU A 42 3.49 22.36 -7.89
CA LEU A 42 2.25 22.37 -8.66
C LEU A 42 1.85 23.77 -9.13
N GLU A 43 2.47 24.87 -8.67
CA GLU A 43 2.13 26.22 -9.13
C GLU A 43 2.39 26.40 -10.64
N GLY A 44 3.29 25.59 -11.22
CA GLY A 44 3.56 25.54 -12.66
C GLY A 44 2.74 24.50 -13.46
N SER A 45 1.94 23.67 -12.80
CA SER A 45 1.15 22.60 -13.43
C SER A 45 -0.32 22.76 -13.06
N ASP A 46 -1.24 22.73 -14.03
CA ASP A 46 -2.72 22.91 -13.86
C ASP A 46 -3.42 21.95 -12.85
N LEU A 47 -2.64 21.14 -12.12
CA LEU A 47 -3.07 20.16 -11.15
C LEU A 47 -3.26 20.83 -9.78
N THR A 48 -4.49 20.84 -9.29
CA THR A 48 -4.80 21.23 -7.90
C THR A 48 -4.36 20.13 -6.92
N GLY A 49 -3.79 20.48 -5.76
CA GLY A 49 -3.35 19.51 -4.73
C GLY A 49 -4.43 18.50 -4.28
N LYS A 50 -5.72 18.88 -4.34
CA LYS A 50 -6.86 17.98 -4.12
C LYS A 50 -6.98 16.86 -5.16
N GLN A 51 -6.56 17.11 -6.40
CA GLN A 51 -6.55 16.11 -7.47
C GLN A 51 -5.51 15.02 -7.20
N VAL A 52 -4.32 15.42 -6.74
CA VAL A 52 -3.26 14.49 -6.32
C VAL A 52 -3.67 13.73 -5.05
N ALA A 53 -4.32 14.39 -4.10
CA ALA A 53 -4.85 13.70 -2.92
C ALA A 53 -5.85 12.58 -3.30
N LYS A 54 -6.69 12.82 -4.30
CA LYS A 54 -7.64 11.82 -4.85
C LYS A 54 -6.94 10.64 -5.52
N THR A 55 -5.88 10.88 -6.30
CA THR A 55 -5.14 9.78 -6.93
C THR A 55 -4.39 8.94 -5.90
N CYS A 56 -3.78 9.58 -4.90
CA CYS A 56 -3.15 8.89 -3.77
C CYS A 56 -4.17 8.04 -2.98
N LEU A 57 -5.38 8.54 -2.74
CA LEU A 57 -6.46 7.74 -2.13
C LEU A 57 -6.87 6.53 -2.98
N GLY A 58 -6.91 6.69 -4.30
CA GLY A 58 -7.12 5.57 -5.22
C GLY A 58 -6.00 4.52 -5.12
N ALA A 59 -4.74 4.96 -5.02
CA ALA A 59 -3.59 4.09 -4.85
C ALA A 59 -3.64 3.32 -3.51
N VAL A 60 -4.06 3.95 -2.41
CA VAL A 60 -4.28 3.26 -1.13
C VAL A 60 -5.21 2.06 -1.29
N GLY A 61 -6.30 2.20 -2.06
CA GLY A 61 -7.23 1.11 -2.33
C GLY A 61 -6.55 -0.11 -2.97
N ILE A 62 -5.64 0.11 -3.92
CA ILE A 62 -4.90 -0.96 -4.60
C ILE A 62 -3.97 -1.68 -3.62
N TYR A 63 -3.22 -0.92 -2.82
CA TYR A 63 -2.34 -1.49 -1.80
C TYR A 63 -3.12 -2.29 -0.75
N VAL A 64 -4.31 -1.85 -0.32
CA VAL A 64 -5.17 -2.60 0.60
C VAL A 64 -5.58 -3.95 0.00
N ILE A 65 -5.96 -3.99 -1.28
CA ILE A 65 -6.32 -5.25 -1.97
C ILE A 65 -5.11 -6.19 -1.99
N THR A 66 -3.93 -5.68 -2.37
CA THR A 66 -2.70 -6.48 -2.40
C THR A 66 -2.29 -6.97 -1.01
N PHE A 67 -2.51 -6.16 0.03
CA PHE A 67 -2.26 -6.52 1.43
C PHE A 67 -3.15 -7.70 1.86
N LEU A 68 -4.46 -7.64 1.57
CA LEU A 68 -5.38 -8.72 1.89
C LEU A 68 -5.05 -10.01 1.12
N PHE A 69 -4.67 -9.89 -0.14
CA PHE A 69 -4.30 -11.04 -0.97
C PHE A 69 -3.01 -11.70 -0.50
N CYS A 70 -1.92 -10.94 -0.34
CA CYS A 70 -0.64 -11.47 0.16
C CYS A 70 -0.76 -11.95 1.62
N GLY A 71 -1.52 -11.26 2.47
CA GLY A 71 -1.77 -11.67 3.86
C GLY A 71 -2.52 -12.99 3.98
N SER A 72 -3.54 -13.21 3.13
CA SER A 72 -4.26 -14.50 3.06
C SER A 72 -3.33 -15.65 2.67
N GLN A 73 -2.37 -15.40 1.76
CA GLN A 73 -1.39 -16.40 1.36
C GLN A 73 -0.38 -16.70 2.47
N VAL A 74 0.08 -15.69 3.22
CA VAL A 74 0.96 -15.87 4.39
C VAL A 74 0.25 -16.70 5.48
N LEU A 75 -1.03 -16.44 5.74
CA LEU A 75 -1.81 -17.19 6.72
C LEU A 75 -1.98 -18.65 6.30
N SER A 76 -2.28 -18.89 5.02
CA SER A 76 -2.36 -20.24 4.45
C SER A 76 -1.02 -20.99 4.54
N HIS A 77 0.10 -20.32 4.23
CA HIS A 77 1.46 -20.87 4.40
C HIS A 77 1.78 -21.26 5.85
N ARG A 78 1.34 -20.46 6.83
CA ARG A 78 1.51 -20.78 8.25
C ARG A 78 0.72 -22.01 8.67
N ASN A 79 -0.48 -22.19 8.14
CA ASN A 79 -1.32 -23.36 8.41
C ASN A 79 -0.83 -24.64 7.72
N GLN A 80 -0.07 -24.52 6.63
CA GLN A 80 0.48 -25.66 5.88
C GLN A 80 1.86 -26.11 6.33
N ARG A 81 2.39 -25.61 7.46
CA ARG A 81 3.55 -26.24 8.09
C ARG A 81 3.06 -27.51 8.79
N PRO A 82 3.22 -28.73 8.23
CA PRO A 82 3.09 -29.91 9.05
C PRO A 82 4.07 -29.75 10.20
N ILE A 83 3.54 -29.88 11.41
CA ILE A 83 4.30 -29.97 12.64
C ILE A 83 5.08 -31.29 12.52
N HIS A 84 6.27 -31.24 11.91
CA HIS A 84 7.24 -32.34 11.99
C HIS A 84 8.13 -32.02 13.19
N ILE A 85 7.67 -32.46 14.36
CA ILE A 85 8.53 -32.75 15.52
C ILE A 85 9.09 -34.16 15.31
#